data_AF-A0A958UVD1-F1
#
_entry.id   AF-A0A958UVD1-F1
#
_cell.length_a   1.000
_cell.length_b   1.000
_cell.length_c   1.000
_cell.angle_alpha   90.00
_cell.angle_beta   90.00
_cell.angle_gamma   90.00
#
_symmetry.space_group_name_H-M   'P 1'
#
loop_
_entity.id
_entity.type
_entity.pdbx_description
1 polymer ?
#
loop_
_entity_poly.entity_id
_entity_poly.type
_entity_poly.pdbx_seq_one_letter_code
_entity_poly.pdbx_strand_id
1 'polypeptide(L)' 'MKEYKVVNTRAGVLKRNEKLETLLNQYSREGWELKFMHQTFSVAIFEREKNKH' A
#
# COMPACT_ATOMS: atom_id res chain seq x y z
N MET A 1 13.88 -5.57 -12.07
CA MET A 1 12.91 -4.71 -12.80
C MET A 1 11.86 -4.31 -11.79
N LYS A 2 11.54 -3.02 -11.67
CA LYS A 2 10.55 -2.55 -10.71
C LYS A 2 9.14 -2.89 -11.14
N GLU A 3 8.32 -3.29 -10.19
CA GLU A 3 6.88 -3.47 -10.34
C GLU A 3 6.16 -2.49 -9.43
N TYR A 4 5.10 -1.85 -9.94
CA TYR A 4 4.30 -0.89 -9.19
C TYR A 4 2.85 -1.37 -9.09
N LYS A 5 2.24 -1.16 -7.92
CA LYS A 5 0.83 -1.44 -7.66
C LYS A 5 0.16 -0.18 -7.13
N VAL A 6 -0.94 0.23 -7.75
CA VAL A 6 -1.76 1.36 -7.32
C VAL A 6 -3.02 0.82 -6.64
N VAL A 7 -3.28 1.26 -5.42
CA VAL A 7 -4.39 0.78 -4.60
C VAL A 7 -5.26 1.95 -4.19
N ASN A 8 -6.54 1.90 -4.55
CA ASN A 8 -7.55 2.80 -4.02
C ASN A 8 -7.93 2.34 -2.61
N THR A 9 -7.54 3.11 -1.61
CA THR A 9 -7.79 2.82 -0.21
C THR A 9 -9.24 3.17 0.10
N ARG A 10 -10.13 2.17 0.09
CA ARG A 10 -11.54 2.32 0.51
C ARG A 10 -11.69 2.47 2.03
N ALA A 11 -10.70 3.05 2.69
CA ALA A 11 -10.71 3.29 4.11
C ALA A 11 -11.64 4.49 4.38
N GLY A 12 -12.92 4.19 4.65
CA GLY A 12 -13.86 5.20 5.14
C GLY A 12 -13.36 5.88 6.42
N VAL A 13 -14.08 6.89 6.91
CA VAL A 13 -13.66 7.70 8.07
C VAL A 13 -13.51 6.89 9.37
N LEU A 14 -14.35 5.87 9.58
CA LEU A 14 -14.31 5.06 10.80
C LEU A 14 -13.16 4.05 10.76
N LYS A 15 -12.33 4.06 11.81
CA LYS A 15 -11.17 3.17 12.00
C LYS A 15 -10.18 3.24 10.82
N ARG A 16 -10.01 4.43 10.24
CA ARG A 16 -9.19 4.64 9.03
C ARG A 16 -7.74 4.18 9.24
N ASN A 17 -7.16 4.48 10.40
CA ASN A 17 -5.78 4.10 10.71
C ASN A 17 -5.61 2.58 10.84
N GLU A 18 -6.46 1.89 11.61
CA GLU A 18 -6.43 0.42 11.74
C GLU A 18 -6.56 -0.30 10.38
N LYS A 19 -7.47 0.18 9.53
CA LYS A 19 -7.65 -0.35 8.17
C LYS A 19 -6.43 -0.10 7.30
N LEU A 20 -5.81 1.06 7.43
CA LEU A 20 -4.61 1.42 6.70
C LEU A 20 -3.42 0.58 7.15
N GLU A 21 -3.21 0.42 8.47
CA GLU A 21 -2.19 -0.47 9.05
C GLU A 21 -2.36 -1.90 8.54
N THR A 22 -3.60 -2.40 8.53
CA THR A 22 -3.92 -3.73 7.99
C THR A 22 -3.50 -3.86 6.53
N LEU A 23 -3.85 -2.87 5.70
CA LEU A 23 -3.49 -2.84 4.28
C LEU A 23 -1.98 -2.78 4.05
N LEU A 24 -1.29 -1.89 4.76
CA LEU A 24 0.16 -1.70 4.65
C LEU A 24 0.91 -2.96 5.09
N ASN A 25 0.49 -3.58 6.20
CA ASN A 25 1.06 -4.81 6.70
C ASN A 25 0.81 -5.99 5.74
N GLN A 26 -0.35 -6.04 5.09
CA GLN A 26 -0.61 -7.06 4.05
C GLN A 26 0.39 -6.94 2.90
N TYR A 27 0.53 -5.73 2.32
CA TYR A 27 1.44 -5.53 1.20
C TYR A 27 2.92 -5.68 1.58
N SER A 28 3.31 -5.31 2.79
CA SER A 28 4.66 -5.56 3.29
C SER A 28 5.00 -7.05 3.33
N ARG A 29 4.08 -7.91 3.79
CA ARG A 29 4.27 -9.38 3.78
C ARG A 29 4.36 -9.97 2.36
N GLU A 30 3.67 -9.35 1.40
CA GLU A 30 3.75 -9.67 -0.02
C GLU A 30 5.04 -9.14 -0.69
N GLY A 31 5.95 -8.51 0.07
CA GLY A 31 7.22 -7.99 -0.42
C GLY A 31 7.14 -6.63 -1.12
N TRP A 32 6.06 -5.88 -0.90
CA TRP A 32 5.88 -4.53 -1.42
C TRP A 32 6.31 -3.45 -0.42
N GLU A 33 6.84 -2.36 -0.94
CA GLU A 33 7.21 -1.16 -0.18
C GLU A 33 6.30 0.01 -0.55
N LEU A 34 5.81 0.76 0.43
CA LEU A 34 5.03 1.97 0.18
C LEU A 34 5.96 3.06 -0.39
N LYS A 35 5.65 3.57 -1.59
CA LYS A 35 6.39 4.69 -2.20
C LYS A 35 5.66 6.01 -2.14
N PHE A 36 4.33 5.99 -2.22
CA PHE A 36 3.55 7.21 -2.15
C PHE A 36 2.20 6.92 -1.53
N MET A 37 1.73 7.88 -0.73
CA MET A 37 0.37 7.90 -0.23
C MET A 37 -0.19 9.30 -0.38
N HIS A 38 -1.35 9.40 -1.01
CA HIS A 38 -2.05 10.67 -1.11
C HIS A 38 -2.46 11.16 0.28
N GLN A 39 -2.43 12.47 0.54
CA GLN A 39 -2.68 13.06 1.88
C GLN A 39 -4.04 12.68 2.46
N THR A 40 -5.05 12.50 1.61
CA THR A 40 -6.39 12.08 2.03
C THR A 40 -6.51 10.57 2.29
N PHE A 41 -5.42 9.82 2.10
CA PHE A 41 -5.38 8.36 2.13
C PHE A 41 -6.45 7.75 1.22
N SER A 42 -6.59 8.28 0.00
CA SER A 42 -7.47 7.75 -1.05
C SER A 42 -6.75 6.79 -2.01
N VAL A 43 -5.43 6.98 -2.17
CA VAL A 43 -4.58 6.21 -3.08
C VAL A 43 -3.24 5.93 -2.41
N ALA A 44 -2.78 4.69 -2.56
CA ALA A 44 -1.44 4.23 -2.20
C ALA A 44 -0.73 3.67 -3.45
N ILE A 45 0.57 3.97 -3.60
CA ILE A 45 1.43 3.37 -4.61
C ILE A 45 2.49 2.56 -3.90
N PHE A 46 2.57 1.28 -4.27
CA PHE A 46 3.56 0.34 -3.80
C PHE A 46 4.57 0.00 -4.91
N GLU A 47 5.82 -0.22 -4.53
CA GLU A 47 6.91 -0.67 -5.40
C GLU A 47 7.46 -1.99 -4.87
N ARG A 48 7.85 -2.91 -5.76
CA ARG A 48 8.68 -4.07 -5.41
C ARG A 48 9.66 -4.40 -6.52
N GLU A 49 10.69 -5.17 -6.20
CA GLU A 49 11.59 -5.75 -7.20
C GLU A 49 11.02 -7.05 -7.75
N LYS A 50 10.78 -7.11 -9.08
CA LYS A 50 10.18 -8.26 -9.77
C LYS A 50 11.05 -9.53 -9.76
N ASN A 51 12.31 -9.45 -9.34
CA ASN A 51 13.28 -10.55 -9.42
C ASN A 51 14.05 -10.79 -8.11
N LYS A 52 13.45 -10.53 -6.93
CA LYS A 52 14.04 -10.97 -5.65
C LYS A 52 13.72 -12.46 -5.43
N HIS A 53 14.32 -13.33 -6.24
CA HIS A 53 14.46 -14.77 -6.01
C HIS A 53 15.88 -15.17 -6.39
#